data_AF-A0A534JDG6-F1
#
_entry.id   AF-A0A534JDG6-F1
#
_cell.length_a   1.000
_cell.length_b   1.000
_cell.length_c   1.000
_cell.angle_alpha   90.00
_cell.angle_beta   90.00
_cell.angle_gamma   90.00
#
_symmetry.space_group_name_H-M   'P 1'
#
loop_
_entity.id
_entity.type
_entity.pdbx_description
1 polymer ?
#
loop_
_entity_poly.entity_id
_entity_poly.type
_entity_poly.pdbx_seq_one_letter_code
_entity_poly.pdbx_strand_id
1 'polypeptide(L)'
;MKGVILEIDPEARIVDIDHSVAAHDIRRGAYALYSAAPWFPFAVHVGVVDPGVGTQRRAIVIACEGAIFIGPDNGLLIPAAETFGIKEVREITNKEYTLRRASYVFHGRDIFAPVAAHLSKGVKLRDLGPPITDHVKIDFGTPEVDEEGIRGEVLTVDRFGNIITNIPRALVSDRWRFNQELEVSIGGYDIRLRLVRTYGEASEDALLATMSSTNFLEIAKRNGSAAAVVNLLIFDGLGDRPIAELGRQTPLQAARKEHVDWFAANGVNGLLDPISPGVRPGSDTSHLALFGYDPLSVYTGRGPFEAAGVGIPVKRGDIAFRCNFATVDSGMRVTDRRAGRIREGTTELAKALDGLELGSGVHVLFRAGTEHRAALVLRGPGLSPHVSDTDPHDEGARVLSAKATASDGESTARAVNEFMEESHKILRAHPVNVAREKAGQGLANAVLLRGAGIVPHLDPMKERLGMRAAGIAGVALIKGMFRAAGMDVLEVAGATGGLDTDVVAKARAAVEALKTYDLVVVNVKAPDICGHDGLATEKVRTVERIDAMMAVLKADVGPEVVVAATADHSTPVALKDHSGDPVPVIVFGEGVRVDEVTRFDEISAARGGLGRILGRDLMPILLNVSNRAAKFGA
;
A
#
# COMPACT_ATOMS: atom_id res chain seq x y z
N MET A 1 -15.75 30.01 -10.76
CA MET A 1 -16.74 30.44 -9.75
C MET A 1 -16.50 31.88 -9.33
N LYS A 2 -15.36 32.22 -8.72
CA LYS A 2 -15.05 33.60 -8.28
C LYS A 2 -15.30 34.68 -9.34
N GLY A 3 -14.85 34.46 -10.57
CA GLY A 3 -15.10 35.40 -11.68
C GLY A 3 -16.59 35.66 -11.95
N VAL A 4 -17.44 34.63 -11.87
CA VAL A 4 -18.90 34.77 -12.05
C VAL A 4 -19.52 35.57 -10.90
N ILE A 5 -19.06 35.32 -9.67
CA ILE A 5 -19.52 36.08 -8.50
C ILE A 5 -19.19 37.56 -8.66
N LEU A 6 -17.93 37.87 -8.98
CA LEU A 6 -17.44 39.26 -9.12
C LEU A 6 -18.02 39.98 -10.34
N GLU A 7 -18.47 39.26 -11.36
CA GLU A 7 -19.19 39.85 -12.50
C GLU A 7 -20.59 40.36 -12.08
N ILE A 8 -21.27 39.65 -11.19
CA ILE A 8 -22.62 39.96 -10.73
C ILE A 8 -22.60 40.94 -9.54
N ASP A 9 -21.69 40.71 -8.61
CA ASP A 9 -21.45 41.50 -7.40
C ASP A 9 -19.95 41.86 -7.27
N PRO A 10 -19.50 42.95 -7.90
CA PRO A 10 -18.08 43.37 -7.87
C PRO A 10 -17.54 43.68 -6.48
N GLU A 11 -18.41 43.98 -5.52
CA GLU A 11 -18.03 44.32 -4.13
C GLU A 11 -18.02 43.08 -3.22
N ALA A 12 -18.33 41.89 -3.74
CA ALA A 12 -18.39 40.66 -2.97
C ALA A 12 -17.02 40.28 -2.39
N ARG A 13 -16.94 40.13 -1.06
CA ARG A 13 -15.79 39.54 -0.39
C ARG A 13 -15.89 38.02 -0.44
N ILE A 14 -15.01 37.39 -1.22
CA ILE A 14 -14.95 35.93 -1.35
C ILE A 14 -13.88 35.38 -0.41
N VAL A 15 -14.26 34.43 0.44
CA VAL A 15 -13.36 33.69 1.34
C VAL A 15 -13.45 32.22 0.98
N ASP A 16 -12.32 31.59 0.66
CA ASP A 16 -12.25 30.15 0.46
C ASP A 16 -12.21 29.43 1.82
N ILE A 17 -13.07 28.43 2.00
CA ILE A 17 -13.08 27.57 3.19
C ILE A 17 -12.08 26.43 3.00
N ASP A 18 -12.32 25.57 2.01
CA ASP A 18 -11.46 24.42 1.70
C ASP A 18 -11.68 23.98 0.24
N HIS A 19 -10.59 23.62 -0.45
CA HIS A 19 -10.58 23.04 -1.81
C HIS A 19 -9.81 21.70 -1.86
N SER A 20 -9.39 21.17 -0.72
CA SER A 20 -8.62 19.93 -0.55
C SER A 20 -9.48 18.72 -0.17
N VAL A 21 -10.78 18.91 0.03
CA VAL A 21 -11.73 17.82 0.27
C VAL A 21 -11.69 16.83 -0.90
N ALA A 22 -11.49 15.54 -0.56
CA ALA A 22 -11.42 14.46 -1.54
C ALA A 22 -12.65 14.43 -2.44
N ALA A 23 -12.44 14.08 -3.72
CA ALA A 23 -13.53 14.00 -4.68
C ALA A 23 -14.60 13.01 -4.18
N HIS A 24 -15.86 13.42 -4.28
CA HIS A 24 -17.05 12.63 -3.90
C HIS A 24 -17.26 12.41 -2.39
N ASP A 25 -16.36 12.90 -1.53
CA ASP A 25 -16.49 12.75 -0.07
C ASP A 25 -17.42 13.80 0.54
N ILE A 26 -18.73 13.54 0.42
CA ILE A 26 -19.79 14.44 0.91
C ILE A 26 -19.69 14.64 2.43
N ARG A 27 -19.34 13.58 3.19
CA ARG A 27 -19.31 13.63 4.66
C ARG A 27 -18.16 14.51 5.16
N ARG A 28 -16.97 14.41 4.56
CA ARG A 28 -15.83 15.31 4.86
C ARG A 28 -16.13 16.74 4.44
N GLY A 29 -16.74 16.95 3.27
CA GLY A 29 -17.20 18.28 2.85
C GLY A 29 -18.19 18.90 3.83
N ALA A 30 -19.12 18.10 4.36
CA ALA A 30 -20.11 18.55 5.34
C ALA A 30 -19.44 18.93 6.67
N TYR A 31 -18.43 18.15 7.10
CA TYR A 31 -17.63 18.46 8.28
C TYR A 31 -16.82 19.75 8.13
N ALA A 32 -16.22 19.99 6.96
CA ALA A 32 -15.50 21.24 6.68
C ALA A 32 -16.42 22.47 6.77
N LEU A 33 -17.64 22.39 6.19
CA LEU A 33 -18.63 23.46 6.33
C LEU A 33 -19.13 23.63 7.77
N TYR A 34 -19.44 22.53 8.45
CA TYR A 34 -19.90 22.51 9.83
C TYR A 34 -18.90 23.18 10.79
N SER A 35 -17.61 22.88 10.61
CA SER A 35 -16.54 23.40 11.46
C SER A 35 -16.22 24.88 11.20
N ALA A 36 -16.37 25.35 9.97
CA ALA A 36 -15.99 26.70 9.57
C ALA A 36 -17.14 27.72 9.65
N ALA A 37 -18.35 27.36 9.21
CA ALA A 37 -19.46 28.31 9.04
C ALA A 37 -19.80 29.14 10.29
N PRO A 38 -19.84 28.58 11.53
CA PRO A 38 -20.15 29.33 12.74
C PRO A 38 -19.23 30.54 13.04
N TRP A 39 -18.05 30.58 12.43
CA TRP A 39 -17.06 31.64 12.65
C TRP A 39 -17.18 32.81 11.67
N PHE A 40 -18.07 32.73 10.70
CA PHE A 40 -18.35 33.83 9.79
C PHE A 40 -19.43 34.76 10.38
N PRO A 41 -19.37 36.08 10.09
CA PRO A 41 -20.58 36.91 10.16
C PRO A 41 -21.62 36.38 9.17
N PHE A 42 -22.79 37.02 9.08
CA PHE A 42 -23.79 36.61 8.08
C PHE A 42 -23.15 36.46 6.69
N ALA A 43 -23.25 35.25 6.13
CA ALA A 43 -22.58 34.88 4.90
C ALA A 43 -23.44 33.93 4.06
N VAL A 44 -23.17 33.95 2.76
CA VAL A 44 -23.71 32.98 1.80
C VAL A 44 -22.62 31.94 1.55
N HIS A 45 -22.79 30.74 2.09
CA HIS A 45 -21.88 29.62 1.94
C HIS A 45 -22.23 28.80 0.72
N VAL A 46 -21.26 28.64 -0.19
CA VAL A 46 -21.41 27.78 -1.37
C VAL A 46 -20.60 26.51 -1.17
N GLY A 47 -21.29 25.38 -1.01
CA GLY A 47 -20.68 24.06 -0.83
C GLY A 47 -20.82 23.19 -2.09
N VAL A 48 -19.70 22.65 -2.60
CA VAL A 48 -19.73 21.80 -3.80
C VAL A 48 -18.83 20.56 -3.63
N VAL A 49 -19.45 19.46 -3.22
CA VAL A 49 -18.94 18.09 -3.40
C VAL A 49 -20.08 17.31 -4.02
N ASP A 50 -20.03 17.09 -5.34
CA ASP A 50 -21.22 16.77 -6.12
C ASP A 50 -20.98 15.63 -7.14
N PRO A 51 -20.87 14.37 -6.67
CA PRO A 51 -20.75 13.22 -7.57
C PRO A 51 -21.98 13.04 -8.47
N GLY A 52 -23.12 13.62 -8.09
CA GLY A 52 -24.39 13.57 -8.83
C GLY A 52 -24.59 14.74 -9.80
N VAL A 53 -23.56 15.54 -10.11
CA VAL A 53 -23.69 16.69 -11.01
C VAL A 53 -24.29 16.27 -12.37
N GLY A 54 -25.18 17.10 -12.92
CA GLY A 54 -25.83 16.82 -14.21
C GLY A 54 -26.92 15.72 -14.19
N THR A 55 -27.18 15.10 -13.03
CA THR A 55 -28.27 14.11 -12.86
C THR A 55 -29.57 14.76 -12.39
N GLN A 56 -30.52 13.96 -11.89
CA GLN A 56 -31.81 14.40 -11.34
C GLN A 56 -31.70 15.05 -9.94
N ARG A 57 -30.50 15.09 -9.32
CA ARG A 57 -30.34 15.68 -7.99
C ARG A 57 -30.64 17.19 -8.00
N ARG A 58 -31.40 17.67 -7.02
CA ARG A 58 -31.83 19.08 -6.94
C ARG A 58 -30.66 20.02 -6.63
N ALA A 59 -30.78 21.27 -7.07
CA ALA A 59 -29.98 22.39 -6.59
C ALA A 59 -30.79 23.10 -5.49
N ILE A 60 -30.20 23.32 -4.31
CA ILE A 60 -30.95 23.86 -3.17
C ILE A 60 -30.28 25.08 -2.56
N VAL A 61 -31.12 25.89 -1.93
CA VAL A 61 -30.73 26.97 -1.02
C VAL A 61 -31.42 26.76 0.32
N ILE A 62 -30.66 26.93 1.40
CA ILE A 62 -31.13 26.79 2.79
C ILE A 62 -30.92 28.13 3.48
N ALA A 63 -32.00 28.68 4.04
CA ALA A 63 -31.97 29.89 4.84
C ALA A 63 -32.02 29.54 6.32
N CYS A 64 -31.07 30.08 7.09
CA CYS A 64 -30.98 29.94 8.54
C CYS A 64 -30.93 31.32 9.22
N GLU A 65 -30.94 31.39 10.55
CA GLU A 65 -30.99 32.67 11.28
C GLU A 65 -29.79 33.58 11.01
N GLY A 66 -28.61 33.00 10.75
CA GLY A 66 -27.35 33.74 10.57
C GLY A 66 -26.58 33.41 9.29
N ALA A 67 -27.12 32.58 8.40
CA ALA A 67 -26.40 32.11 7.22
C ALA A 67 -27.35 31.64 6.11
N ILE A 68 -26.86 31.65 4.87
CA ILE A 68 -27.50 31.00 3.73
C ILE A 68 -26.54 29.96 3.17
N PHE A 69 -27.02 28.74 2.93
CA PHE A 69 -26.22 27.67 2.32
C PHE A 69 -26.75 27.34 0.93
N ILE A 70 -25.87 27.19 -0.05
CA ILE A 70 -26.20 26.89 -1.45
C ILE A 70 -25.35 25.72 -1.93
N GLY A 71 -25.98 24.77 -2.64
CA GLY A 71 -25.26 23.60 -3.14
C GLY A 71 -26.17 22.48 -3.65
N PRO A 72 -25.60 21.28 -3.88
CA PRO A 72 -26.36 20.11 -4.28
C PRO A 72 -27.22 19.57 -3.13
N ASP A 73 -28.41 19.06 -3.46
CA ASP A 73 -29.27 18.33 -2.51
C ASP A 73 -28.77 16.89 -2.34
N ASN A 74 -27.67 16.75 -1.60
CA ASN A 74 -27.03 15.47 -1.33
C ASN A 74 -26.62 15.31 0.15
N GLY A 75 -27.12 16.18 1.03
CA GLY A 75 -26.80 16.20 2.45
C GLY A 75 -25.58 17.04 2.86
N LEU A 76 -24.74 17.49 1.91
CA LEU A 76 -23.52 18.27 2.18
C LEU A 76 -23.73 19.48 3.10
N LEU A 77 -24.83 20.20 2.90
CA LEU A 77 -25.09 21.48 3.57
C LEU A 77 -25.76 21.31 4.94
N ILE A 78 -26.36 20.15 5.20
CA ILE A 78 -27.33 19.98 6.28
C ILE A 78 -26.68 20.08 7.67
N PRO A 79 -25.57 19.39 7.97
CA PRO A 79 -24.96 19.48 9.30
C PRO A 79 -24.61 20.91 9.71
N ALA A 80 -24.09 21.72 8.79
CA ALA A 80 -23.81 23.13 9.05
C ALA A 80 -25.11 23.93 9.22
N ALA A 81 -26.08 23.76 8.32
CA ALA A 81 -27.33 24.51 8.35
C ALA A 81 -28.16 24.25 9.64
N GLU A 82 -28.14 23.03 10.17
CA GLU A 82 -28.80 22.68 11.43
C GLU A 82 -28.24 23.45 12.62
N THR A 83 -26.93 23.73 12.67
CA THR A 83 -26.32 24.54 13.75
C THR A 83 -26.83 25.97 13.80
N PHE A 84 -27.30 26.52 12.67
CA PHE A 84 -27.86 27.86 12.56
C PHE A 84 -29.39 27.90 12.67
N GLY A 85 -30.06 26.75 12.81
CA GLY A 85 -31.51 26.63 12.80
C GLY A 85 -32.11 26.90 11.42
N ILE A 86 -32.43 25.83 10.69
CA ILE A 86 -33.06 25.90 9.36
C ILE A 86 -34.44 26.57 9.45
N LYS A 87 -34.66 27.62 8.66
CA LYS A 87 -35.96 28.32 8.54
C LYS A 87 -36.71 27.93 7.29
N GLU A 88 -36.01 27.82 6.17
CA GLU A 88 -36.61 27.52 4.88
C GLU A 88 -35.59 26.83 3.96
N VAL A 89 -36.05 25.84 3.19
CA VAL A 89 -35.28 25.20 2.11
C VAL A 89 -36.05 25.38 0.81
N ARG A 90 -35.37 25.79 -0.25
CA ARG A 90 -35.95 25.96 -1.59
C ARG A 90 -35.13 25.28 -2.65
N GLU A 91 -35.82 24.75 -3.66
CA GLU A 91 -35.18 24.30 -4.89
C GLU A 91 -34.87 25.50 -5.79
N ILE A 92 -33.67 25.52 -6.36
CA ILE A 92 -33.21 26.53 -7.31
C ILE A 92 -33.67 26.12 -8.72
N THR A 93 -34.79 26.69 -9.17
CA THR A 93 -35.39 26.41 -10.49
C THR A 93 -35.40 27.63 -11.40
N ASN A 94 -35.36 28.85 -10.85
CA ASN A 94 -35.41 30.08 -11.64
C ASN A 94 -34.09 30.32 -12.39
N LYS A 95 -34.16 30.28 -13.73
CA LYS A 95 -33.01 30.42 -14.62
C LYS A 95 -32.49 31.86 -14.71
N GLU A 96 -33.26 32.87 -14.30
CA GLU A 96 -32.83 34.28 -14.31
C GLU A 96 -31.62 34.53 -13.41
N TYR A 97 -31.48 33.75 -12.34
CA TYR A 97 -30.39 33.86 -11.37
C TYR A 97 -29.26 32.84 -11.61
N THR A 98 -29.25 32.21 -12.79
CA THR A 98 -28.24 31.22 -13.22
C THR A 98 -27.59 31.66 -14.53
N LEU A 99 -26.44 31.07 -14.89
CA LEU A 99 -25.86 31.34 -16.21
C LEU A 99 -26.76 30.78 -17.32
N ARG A 100 -26.96 31.59 -18.38
CA ARG A 100 -27.82 31.26 -19.54
C ARG A 100 -27.52 29.92 -20.21
N ARG A 101 -26.27 29.43 -20.11
CA ARG A 101 -25.84 28.12 -20.63
C ARG A 101 -25.17 27.34 -19.50
N ALA A 102 -25.97 26.78 -18.61
CA ALA A 102 -25.46 25.86 -17.60
C ALA A 102 -24.92 24.58 -18.26
N SER A 103 -23.70 24.21 -17.92
CA SER A 103 -23.08 22.95 -18.33
C SER A 103 -23.59 21.79 -17.48
N TYR A 104 -23.60 20.58 -18.07
CA TYR A 104 -23.99 19.37 -17.36
C TYR A 104 -22.99 18.93 -16.28
N VAL A 105 -21.77 19.47 -16.27
CA VAL A 105 -20.67 18.97 -15.43
C VAL A 105 -20.14 19.99 -14.42
N PHE A 106 -20.66 21.23 -14.40
CA PHE A 106 -20.14 22.27 -13.51
C PHE A 106 -21.23 23.20 -12.93
N HIS A 107 -22.19 22.62 -12.22
CA HIS A 107 -23.24 23.39 -11.54
C HIS A 107 -22.70 24.36 -10.45
N GLY A 108 -21.50 24.11 -9.90
CA GLY A 108 -20.83 25.06 -9.00
C GLY A 108 -20.63 26.45 -9.61
N ARG A 109 -20.14 26.50 -10.85
CA ARG A 109 -19.95 27.75 -11.61
C ARG A 109 -21.26 28.27 -12.17
N ASP A 110 -22.11 27.37 -12.66
CA ASP A 110 -23.22 27.76 -13.53
C ASP A 110 -24.53 28.07 -12.79
N ILE A 111 -24.71 27.50 -11.60
CA ILE A 111 -25.93 27.63 -10.78
C ILE A 111 -25.59 28.22 -9.42
N PHE A 112 -24.69 27.59 -8.66
CA PHE A 112 -24.50 27.96 -7.26
C PHE A 112 -23.80 29.32 -7.08
N ALA A 113 -22.70 29.55 -7.81
CA ALA A 113 -21.97 30.82 -7.79
C ALA A 113 -22.85 32.04 -8.18
N PRO A 114 -23.59 32.04 -9.30
CA PRO A 114 -24.43 33.19 -9.64
C PRO A 114 -25.60 33.39 -8.66
N VAL A 115 -26.24 32.32 -8.17
CA VAL A 115 -27.29 32.45 -7.15
C VAL A 115 -26.74 33.06 -5.87
N ALA A 116 -25.54 32.67 -5.45
CA ALA A 116 -24.88 33.26 -4.28
C ALA A 116 -24.66 34.77 -4.43
N ALA A 117 -24.19 35.20 -5.60
CA ALA A 117 -23.95 36.61 -5.91
C ALA A 117 -25.26 37.42 -6.03
N HIS A 118 -26.33 36.80 -6.51
CA HIS A 118 -27.65 37.45 -6.52
C HIS A 118 -28.23 37.62 -5.12
N LEU A 119 -28.06 36.61 -4.25
CA LEU A 119 -28.48 36.70 -2.85
C LEU A 119 -27.66 37.73 -2.06
N SER A 120 -26.35 37.88 -2.31
CA SER A 120 -25.55 38.93 -1.68
C SER A 120 -26.03 40.34 -2.05
N LYS A 121 -26.67 40.51 -3.21
CA LYS A 121 -27.30 41.76 -3.66
C LYS A 121 -28.76 41.95 -3.21
N GLY A 122 -29.28 41.05 -2.37
CA GLY A 122 -30.62 41.17 -1.79
C GLY A 122 -31.76 40.59 -2.62
N VAL A 123 -31.49 39.73 -3.60
CA VAL A 123 -32.53 38.90 -4.23
C VAL A 123 -33.24 38.08 -3.15
N LYS A 124 -34.56 37.98 -3.22
CA LYS A 124 -35.34 37.28 -2.19
C LYS A 124 -35.30 35.78 -2.46
N LEU A 125 -35.16 34.99 -1.39
CA LEU A 125 -35.17 33.52 -1.46
C LEU A 125 -36.36 32.96 -2.24
N ARG A 126 -37.54 33.56 -2.06
CA ARG A 126 -38.78 33.15 -2.77
C ARG A 126 -38.71 33.25 -4.29
N ASP A 127 -37.81 34.09 -4.82
CA ASP A 127 -37.68 34.32 -6.25
C ASP A 127 -36.78 33.26 -6.92
N LEU A 128 -36.09 32.42 -6.13
CA LEU A 128 -35.18 31.36 -6.62
C LEU A 128 -35.90 30.07 -7.03
N GLY A 129 -37.06 29.79 -6.44
CA GLY A 129 -37.88 28.62 -6.74
C GLY A 129 -38.74 28.13 -5.56
N PRO A 130 -39.44 26.99 -5.70
CA PRO A 130 -40.44 26.52 -4.73
C PRO A 130 -39.79 26.03 -3.41
N PRO A 131 -40.51 26.13 -2.27
CA PRO A 131 -40.07 25.53 -1.02
C PRO A 131 -40.14 24.00 -1.10
N ILE A 132 -39.19 23.35 -0.43
CA ILE A 132 -39.12 21.89 -0.31
C ILE A 132 -38.95 21.48 1.14
N THR A 133 -39.42 20.27 1.49
CA THR A 133 -39.33 19.71 2.85
C THR A 133 -38.66 18.35 2.89
N ASP A 134 -38.53 17.69 1.74
CA ASP A 134 -37.98 16.36 1.52
C ASP A 134 -36.51 16.40 1.05
N HIS A 135 -35.73 17.34 1.55
CA HIS A 135 -34.30 17.45 1.22
C HIS A 135 -33.50 16.28 1.80
N VAL A 136 -32.41 15.91 1.12
CA VAL A 136 -31.52 14.82 1.55
C VAL A 136 -30.83 15.23 2.84
N LYS A 137 -30.94 14.38 3.88
CA LYS A 137 -30.27 14.58 5.16
C LYS A 137 -29.10 13.61 5.30
N ILE A 138 -27.98 14.15 5.75
CA ILE A 138 -26.85 13.37 6.26
C ILE A 138 -26.55 13.95 7.63
N ASP A 139 -26.36 13.10 8.62
CA ASP A 139 -25.79 13.46 9.92
C ASP A 139 -24.38 12.89 10.05
N PHE A 140 -23.73 13.20 11.16
CA PHE A 140 -22.42 12.62 11.50
C PHE A 140 -22.54 11.21 12.11
N GLY A 141 -23.73 10.58 12.06
CA GLY A 141 -24.06 9.37 12.79
C GLY A 141 -24.31 9.65 14.27
N THR A 142 -25.16 8.82 14.89
CA THR A 142 -25.40 8.85 16.34
C THR A 142 -24.58 7.74 17.00
N PRO A 143 -23.67 8.05 17.93
CA PRO A 143 -22.94 7.01 18.66
C PRO A 143 -23.87 6.10 19.46
N GLU A 144 -23.56 4.80 19.47
CA GLU A 144 -24.22 3.82 20.30
C GLU A 144 -23.64 3.88 21.73
N VAL A 145 -24.52 3.71 22.71
CA VAL A 145 -24.24 3.88 24.13
C VAL A 145 -24.77 2.68 24.88
N ASP A 146 -23.88 1.95 25.54
CA ASP A 146 -24.23 0.83 26.40
C ASP A 146 -23.38 0.82 27.69
N GLU A 147 -23.48 -0.27 28.46
CA GLU A 147 -22.73 -0.49 29.69
C GLU A 147 -21.23 -0.71 29.45
N GLU A 148 -20.84 -1.17 28.25
CA GLU A 148 -19.44 -1.46 27.88
C GLU A 148 -18.71 -0.20 27.42
N GLY A 149 -19.41 0.78 26.84
CA GLY A 149 -18.80 2.07 26.48
C GLY A 149 -19.59 2.91 25.48
N ILE A 150 -18.85 3.73 24.73
CA ILE A 150 -19.38 4.48 23.58
C ILE A 150 -18.80 3.88 22.33
N ARG A 151 -19.67 3.49 21.40
CA ARG A 151 -19.27 3.08 20.07
C ARG A 151 -19.63 4.18 19.07
N GLY A 152 -18.61 4.72 18.42
CA GLY A 152 -18.76 5.74 17.38
C GLY A 152 -17.97 5.38 16.12
N GLU A 153 -17.89 6.34 15.22
CA GLU A 153 -17.16 6.25 13.95
C GLU A 153 -16.12 7.36 13.85
N VAL A 154 -15.07 7.12 13.07
CA VAL A 154 -14.15 8.18 12.64
C VAL A 154 -14.88 9.07 11.63
N LEU A 155 -14.99 10.37 11.93
CA LEU A 155 -15.53 11.35 11.00
C LEU A 155 -14.49 11.80 9.99
N THR A 156 -13.31 12.14 10.47
CA THR A 156 -12.24 12.65 9.62
C THR A 156 -10.90 12.56 10.33
N VAL A 157 -9.83 12.65 9.54
CA VAL A 157 -8.48 12.89 10.02
C VAL A 157 -8.11 14.30 9.59
N ASP A 158 -7.78 15.16 10.55
CA ASP A 158 -7.38 16.52 10.25
C ASP A 158 -5.95 16.56 9.65
N ARG A 159 -5.52 17.75 9.22
CA ARG A 159 -4.20 17.91 8.61
C ARG A 159 -3.01 17.60 9.53
N PHE A 160 -3.21 17.59 10.84
CA PHE A 160 -2.18 17.25 11.81
C PHE A 160 -2.15 15.74 12.09
N GLY A 161 -3.09 14.99 11.51
CA GLY A 161 -3.25 13.57 11.76
C GLY A 161 -4.00 13.25 13.04
N ASN A 162 -4.79 14.20 13.55
CA ASN A 162 -5.72 13.94 14.65
C ASN A 162 -6.94 13.23 14.09
N ILE A 163 -7.32 12.13 14.75
CA ILE A 163 -8.47 11.32 14.38
C ILE A 163 -9.68 11.86 15.13
N ILE A 164 -10.58 12.50 14.40
CA ILE A 164 -11.80 13.10 14.96
C ILE A 164 -12.95 12.10 14.77
N THR A 165 -13.59 11.74 15.86
CA THR A 165 -14.74 10.80 15.87
C THR A 165 -16.08 11.54 15.77
N ASN A 166 -17.18 10.80 15.69
CA ASN A 166 -18.53 11.37 15.83
C ASN A 166 -19.04 11.41 17.28
N ILE A 167 -18.19 11.12 18.27
CA ILE A 167 -18.58 11.02 19.68
C ILE A 167 -18.60 12.42 20.32
N PRO A 168 -19.76 12.99 20.68
CA PRO A 168 -19.84 14.35 21.20
C PRO A 168 -19.29 14.47 22.63
N ARG A 169 -18.79 15.68 22.96
CA ARG A 169 -18.33 16.06 24.31
C ARG A 169 -19.28 15.64 25.42
N ALA A 170 -20.58 15.81 25.22
CA ALA A 170 -21.59 15.52 26.22
C ALA A 170 -21.51 14.05 26.68
N LEU A 171 -21.50 13.11 25.72
CA LEU A 171 -21.43 11.67 26.04
C LEU A 171 -20.14 11.28 26.75
N VAL A 172 -19.01 11.87 26.34
CA VAL A 172 -17.72 11.63 27.01
C VAL A 172 -17.73 12.20 28.43
N SER A 173 -18.23 13.43 28.60
CA SER A 173 -18.24 14.15 29.87
C SER A 173 -19.25 13.56 30.87
N ASP A 174 -20.25 12.82 30.41
CA ASP A 174 -21.17 12.11 31.31
C ASP A 174 -20.49 10.94 32.02
N ARG A 175 -19.47 10.35 31.40
CA ARG A 175 -18.85 9.09 31.87
C ARG A 175 -17.44 9.26 32.39
N TRP A 176 -16.64 10.09 31.72
CA TRP A 176 -15.23 10.27 32.02
C TRP A 176 -14.91 11.71 32.42
N ARG A 177 -13.81 11.88 33.12
CA ARG A 177 -13.23 13.17 33.51
C ARG A 177 -11.83 13.28 32.93
N PHE A 178 -11.37 14.50 32.68
CA PHE A 178 -9.98 14.73 32.31
C PHE A 178 -9.02 14.13 33.34
N ASN A 179 -7.89 13.62 32.85
CA ASN A 179 -6.87 12.81 33.52
C ASN A 179 -7.21 11.34 33.78
N GLN A 180 -8.37 10.85 33.33
CA GLN A 180 -8.65 9.41 33.35
C GLN A 180 -8.07 8.72 32.11
N GLU A 181 -7.76 7.44 32.25
CA GLU A 181 -7.43 6.57 31.13
C GLU A 181 -8.71 6.05 30.47
N LEU A 182 -8.70 6.03 29.14
CA LEU A 182 -9.72 5.44 28.29
C LEU A 182 -9.11 4.19 27.65
N GLU A 183 -9.84 3.07 27.71
CA GLU A 183 -9.57 1.94 26.85
C GLU A 183 -10.30 2.17 25.52
N VAL A 184 -9.53 2.30 24.44
CA VAL A 184 -10.04 2.68 23.12
C VAL A 184 -9.69 1.58 22.13
N SER A 185 -10.72 1.05 21.45
CA SER A 185 -10.53 0.18 20.30
C SER A 185 -10.84 0.96 19.02
N ILE A 186 -9.84 1.17 18.17
CA ILE A 186 -9.97 1.93 16.92
C ILE A 186 -9.13 1.33 15.81
N GLY A 187 -9.69 1.12 14.61
CA GLY A 187 -8.96 0.55 13.47
C GLY A 187 -8.36 -0.85 13.72
N GLY A 188 -8.85 -1.58 14.73
CA GLY A 188 -8.30 -2.86 15.18
C GLY A 188 -7.11 -2.75 16.15
N TYR A 189 -6.86 -1.57 16.71
CA TYR A 189 -5.91 -1.34 17.80
C TYR A 189 -6.66 -1.17 19.11
N ASP A 190 -6.24 -1.89 20.14
CA ASP A 190 -6.66 -1.67 21.51
C ASP A 190 -5.57 -0.87 22.23
N ILE A 191 -5.88 0.38 22.59
CA ILE A 191 -4.94 1.36 23.15
C ILE A 191 -5.50 1.99 24.42
N ARG A 192 -4.60 2.27 25.37
CA ARG A 192 -4.93 3.08 26.54
C ARG A 192 -4.52 4.52 26.29
N LEU A 193 -5.49 5.43 26.34
CA LEU A 193 -5.29 6.84 26.08
C LEU A 193 -5.65 7.66 27.31
N ARG A 194 -4.79 8.60 27.69
CA ARG A 194 -5.15 9.58 28.72
C ARG A 194 -6.05 10.66 28.11
N LEU A 195 -7.23 10.86 28.70
CA LEU A 195 -8.12 11.96 28.34
C LEU A 195 -7.58 13.27 28.93
N VAL A 196 -7.10 14.18 28.09
CA VAL A 196 -6.47 15.44 28.52
C VAL A 196 -7.19 16.66 27.96
N ARG A 197 -6.95 17.83 28.56
CA ARG A 197 -7.56 19.10 28.11
C ARG A 197 -6.90 19.69 26.88
N THR A 198 -5.61 19.43 26.70
CA THR A 198 -4.80 19.96 25.61
C THR A 198 -3.63 19.02 25.35
N TYR A 199 -3.10 19.06 24.13
CA TYR A 199 -1.98 18.22 23.70
C TYR A 199 -0.78 18.28 24.65
N GLY A 200 -0.49 19.46 25.23
CA GLY A 200 0.67 19.66 26.11
C GLY A 200 0.59 18.99 27.49
N GLU A 201 -0.58 18.51 27.92
CA GLU A 201 -0.73 17.74 29.16
C GLU A 201 -0.26 16.27 28.99
N ALA A 202 -0.08 15.79 27.76
CA ALA A 202 0.48 14.46 27.47
C ALA A 202 2.02 14.49 27.45
N SER A 203 2.65 13.35 27.70
CA SER A 203 4.10 13.19 27.49
C SER A 203 4.47 13.41 26.03
N GLU A 204 5.70 13.84 25.76
CA GLU A 204 6.21 14.02 24.39
C GLU A 204 6.03 12.72 23.59
N ASP A 205 5.57 12.84 22.35
CA ASP A 205 5.23 11.74 21.44
C ASP A 205 4.16 10.75 21.92
N ALA A 206 3.47 11.02 23.03
CA ALA A 206 2.40 10.15 23.51
C ALA A 206 1.11 10.33 22.68
N LEU A 207 0.42 9.22 22.45
CA LEU A 207 -0.98 9.25 22.05
C LEU A 207 -1.84 9.75 23.22
N LEU A 208 -2.88 10.50 22.89
CA LEU A 208 -3.79 11.10 23.86
C LEU A 208 -5.21 11.15 23.29
N ALA A 209 -6.19 11.19 24.18
CA ALA A 209 -7.55 11.56 23.83
C ALA A 209 -7.81 12.98 24.30
N THR A 210 -8.48 13.80 23.49
CA THR A 210 -8.93 15.13 23.88
C THR A 210 -10.26 15.46 23.20
N MET A 211 -10.77 16.66 23.43
CA MET A 211 -11.96 17.14 22.72
C MET A 211 -11.50 18.11 21.63
N SER A 212 -11.87 17.82 20.38
CA SER A 212 -11.59 18.69 19.25
C SER A 212 -12.21 20.08 19.42
N SER A 213 -11.77 21.02 18.60
CA SER A 213 -12.38 22.36 18.50
C SER A 213 -13.86 22.34 18.11
N THR A 214 -14.33 21.24 17.51
CA THR A 214 -15.73 20.99 17.13
C THR A 214 -16.50 20.17 18.18
N ASN A 215 -15.92 19.98 19.37
CA ASN A 215 -16.52 19.24 20.49
C ASN A 215 -16.80 17.75 20.22
N PHE A 216 -16.01 17.12 19.35
CA PHE A 216 -15.99 15.68 19.18
C PHE A 216 -14.76 15.07 19.83
N LEU A 217 -14.86 13.82 20.30
CA LEU A 217 -13.72 13.10 20.84
C LEU A 217 -12.67 12.95 19.74
N GLU A 218 -11.45 13.35 20.07
CA GLU A 218 -10.29 13.39 19.19
C GLU A 218 -9.20 12.50 19.77
N ILE A 219 -8.59 11.67 18.92
CA ILE A 219 -7.38 10.93 19.25
C ILE A 219 -6.23 11.59 18.51
N ALA A 220 -5.22 12.00 19.26
CA ALA A 220 -4.11 12.78 18.76
C ALA A 220 -2.79 12.21 19.27
N LYS A 221 -1.69 12.63 18.63
CA LYS A 221 -0.33 12.37 19.12
C LYS A 221 0.32 13.70 19.45
N ARG A 222 0.87 13.85 20.66
CA ARG A 222 1.62 15.08 20.98
C ARG A 222 2.82 15.18 20.03
N ASN A 223 2.96 16.31 19.33
CA ASN A 223 4.04 16.59 18.36
C ASN A 223 4.10 15.61 17.16
N GLY A 224 3.01 14.90 16.83
CA GLY A 224 2.99 14.00 15.69
C GLY A 224 1.57 13.73 15.20
N SER A 225 1.46 12.78 14.27
CA SER A 225 0.17 12.33 13.73
C SER A 225 -0.24 11.01 14.39
N ALA A 226 -1.50 10.92 14.83
CA ALA A 226 -2.08 9.67 15.33
C ALA A 226 -2.53 8.75 14.17
N ALA A 227 -2.57 9.27 12.95
CA ALA A 227 -3.05 8.57 11.76
C ALA A 227 -1.95 8.23 10.75
N ALA A 228 -0.68 8.57 11.02
CA ALA A 228 0.37 8.52 10.00
C ALA A 228 0.61 7.11 9.47
N VAL A 229 0.49 6.91 8.17
CA VAL A 229 0.73 5.62 7.49
C VAL A 229 1.81 5.76 6.42
N VAL A 230 2.48 4.67 6.09
CA VAL A 230 3.59 4.64 5.13
C VAL A 230 3.22 3.78 3.93
N ASN A 231 3.40 4.32 2.73
CA ASN A 231 3.31 3.57 1.48
C ASN A 231 4.70 3.52 0.81
N LEU A 232 5.31 2.34 0.79
CA LEU A 232 6.62 2.10 0.19
C LEU A 232 6.46 1.42 -1.18
N LEU A 233 6.78 2.14 -2.24
CA LEU A 233 6.74 1.65 -3.61
C LEU A 233 8.14 1.23 -4.07
N ILE A 234 8.25 -0.02 -4.50
CA ILE A 234 9.49 -0.63 -4.97
C ILE A 234 9.29 -1.01 -6.44
N PHE A 235 9.95 -0.26 -7.32
CA PHE A 235 9.97 -0.50 -8.76
C PHE A 235 11.21 -1.33 -9.10
N ASP A 236 11.02 -2.64 -9.21
CA ASP A 236 12.12 -3.61 -9.28
C ASP A 236 13.01 -3.32 -10.51
N GLY A 237 14.32 -3.24 -10.32
CA GLY A 237 15.29 -3.03 -11.42
C GLY A 237 15.16 -1.68 -12.17
N LEU A 238 14.51 -0.66 -11.59
CA LEU A 238 14.21 0.60 -12.29
C LEU A 238 15.46 1.33 -12.79
N GLY A 239 16.52 1.38 -11.98
CA GLY A 239 17.74 2.13 -12.31
C GLY A 239 18.43 1.59 -13.56
N ASP A 240 19.00 2.50 -14.36
CA ASP A 240 19.66 2.17 -15.62
C ASP A 240 20.88 3.05 -15.90
N ARG A 241 21.51 2.79 -17.05
CA ARG A 241 22.59 3.59 -17.60
C ARG A 241 22.09 4.37 -18.82
N PRO A 242 22.80 5.43 -19.24
CA PRO A 242 22.51 6.13 -20.48
C PRO A 242 22.49 5.18 -21.70
N ILE A 243 21.39 5.21 -22.47
CA ILE A 243 21.19 4.38 -23.67
C ILE A 243 21.30 5.25 -24.92
N ALA A 244 22.12 4.84 -25.89
CA ALA A 244 22.35 5.61 -27.11
C ALA A 244 21.06 5.84 -27.92
N GLU A 245 20.22 4.81 -28.04
CA GLU A 245 18.93 4.84 -28.76
C GLU A 245 17.90 5.79 -28.12
N LEU A 246 18.06 6.12 -26.83
CA LEU A 246 17.25 7.08 -26.09
C LEU A 246 17.92 8.46 -26.02
N GLY A 247 18.83 8.79 -26.95
CA GLY A 247 19.53 10.07 -26.94
C GLY A 247 20.49 10.24 -25.75
N ARG A 248 21.09 9.14 -25.28
CA ARG A 248 21.95 9.07 -24.08
C ARG A 248 21.22 9.40 -22.77
N GLN A 249 19.92 9.16 -22.73
CA GLN A 249 19.12 9.17 -21.51
C GLN A 249 18.96 7.76 -20.94
N THR A 250 18.67 7.65 -19.65
CA THR A 250 18.14 6.41 -19.06
C THR A 250 16.66 6.25 -19.45
N PRO A 251 16.06 5.05 -19.34
CA PRO A 251 14.62 4.87 -19.53
C PRO A 251 13.77 5.76 -18.62
N LEU A 252 14.22 5.99 -17.39
CA LEU A 252 13.55 6.85 -16.43
C LEU A 252 13.60 8.33 -16.85
N GLN A 253 14.70 8.79 -17.44
CA GLN A 253 14.81 10.14 -18.00
C GLN A 253 13.97 10.35 -19.26
N ALA A 254 13.87 9.33 -20.11
CA ALA A 254 13.18 9.37 -21.39
C ALA A 254 11.64 9.28 -21.27
N ALA A 255 11.14 8.66 -20.20
CA ALA A 255 9.70 8.46 -19.98
C ALA A 255 8.95 9.76 -19.63
N ARG A 256 7.70 9.84 -20.08
CA ARG A 256 6.74 10.86 -19.60
C ARG A 256 6.17 10.43 -18.26
N LYS A 257 6.43 11.23 -17.22
CA LYS A 257 6.06 10.84 -15.86
C LYS A 257 5.67 12.03 -14.98
N GLU A 258 4.58 12.70 -15.33
CA GLU A 258 4.17 13.95 -14.67
C GLU A 258 3.79 13.76 -13.19
N HIS A 259 3.26 12.61 -12.83
CA HIS A 259 2.84 12.30 -11.47
C HIS A 259 4.03 11.89 -10.61
N VAL A 260 4.95 11.07 -11.12
CA VAL A 260 6.22 10.75 -10.45
C VAL A 260 7.04 12.02 -10.24
N ASP A 261 7.17 12.87 -11.28
CA ASP A 261 7.90 14.14 -11.19
C ASP A 261 7.21 15.10 -10.21
N TRP A 262 5.87 15.05 -10.07
CA TRP A 262 5.16 15.81 -9.03
C TRP A 262 5.55 15.36 -7.61
N PHE A 263 5.69 14.06 -7.35
CA PHE A 263 6.17 13.57 -6.05
C PHE A 263 7.61 14.00 -5.78
N ALA A 264 8.48 13.98 -6.79
CA ALA A 264 9.85 14.50 -6.65
C ALA A 264 9.85 15.99 -6.30
N ALA A 265 9.09 16.80 -7.03
CA ALA A 265 9.02 18.26 -6.84
C ALA A 265 8.38 18.70 -5.51
N ASN A 266 7.66 17.81 -4.82
CA ASN A 266 6.99 18.09 -3.55
C ASN A 266 7.53 17.20 -2.42
N GLY A 267 8.67 16.54 -2.64
CA GLY A 267 9.30 15.64 -1.68
C GLY A 267 10.77 15.97 -1.48
N VAL A 268 11.46 15.08 -0.78
CA VAL A 268 12.91 15.08 -0.68
C VAL A 268 13.45 13.87 -1.45
N ASN A 269 14.49 14.10 -2.23
CA ASN A 269 15.04 13.17 -3.21
C ASN A 269 16.43 12.71 -2.78
N GLY A 270 16.92 11.62 -3.36
CA GLY A 270 18.29 11.17 -3.18
C GLY A 270 18.66 9.95 -4.00
N LEU A 271 19.85 9.43 -3.74
CA LEU A 271 20.31 8.14 -4.23
C LEU A 271 20.33 7.13 -3.08
N LEU A 272 20.09 5.86 -3.42
CA LEU A 272 20.10 4.75 -2.48
C LEU A 272 21.00 3.65 -3.04
N ASP A 273 21.97 3.21 -2.24
CA ASP A 273 22.70 1.96 -2.48
C ASP A 273 22.01 0.83 -1.71
N PRO A 274 21.44 -0.17 -2.40
CA PRO A 274 20.68 -1.22 -1.73
C PRO A 274 21.46 -1.93 -0.62
N ILE A 275 22.75 -2.21 -0.88
CA ILE A 275 23.66 -2.85 0.07
C ILE A 275 24.81 -1.90 0.41
N SER A 276 25.57 -1.49 -0.60
CA SER A 276 26.73 -0.60 -0.48
C SER A 276 27.15 -0.12 -1.88
N PRO A 277 27.86 1.02 -2.01
CA PRO A 277 28.36 1.50 -3.30
C PRO A 277 29.07 0.41 -4.12
N GLY A 278 28.58 0.15 -5.33
CA GLY A 278 29.18 -0.79 -6.28
C GLY A 278 28.88 -2.28 -6.02
N VAL A 279 28.18 -2.62 -4.95
CA VAL A 279 27.77 -4.01 -4.67
C VAL A 279 26.51 -4.35 -5.47
N ARG A 280 26.56 -5.41 -6.27
CA ARG A 280 25.41 -5.93 -7.05
C ARG A 280 24.51 -6.78 -6.14
N PRO A 281 23.28 -6.35 -5.82
CA PRO A 281 22.40 -7.11 -4.93
C PRO A 281 21.53 -8.11 -5.71
N GLY A 282 21.03 -9.14 -5.01
CA GLY A 282 19.83 -9.84 -5.44
C GLY A 282 18.57 -9.16 -4.89
N SER A 283 17.40 -9.36 -5.54
CA SER A 283 16.12 -8.79 -5.09
C SER A 283 15.80 -9.16 -3.64
N ASP A 284 16.14 -10.38 -3.24
CA ASP A 284 16.07 -10.87 -1.86
C ASP A 284 16.88 -10.02 -0.88
N THR A 285 18.19 -9.88 -1.11
CA THR A 285 19.05 -9.10 -0.22
C THR A 285 18.66 -7.62 -0.20
N SER A 286 18.23 -7.07 -1.33
CA SER A 286 17.83 -5.67 -1.40
C SER A 286 16.52 -5.40 -0.67
N HIS A 287 15.50 -6.24 -0.83
CA HIS A 287 14.23 -6.02 -0.15
C HIS A 287 14.41 -6.15 1.37
N LEU A 288 15.29 -7.02 1.86
CA LEU A 288 15.66 -7.06 3.28
C LEU A 288 16.23 -5.71 3.74
N ALA A 289 17.13 -5.11 2.95
CA ALA A 289 17.68 -3.79 3.23
C ALA A 289 16.60 -2.72 3.26
N LEU A 290 15.74 -2.64 2.23
CA LEU A 290 14.65 -1.66 2.16
C LEU A 290 13.63 -1.82 3.29
N PHE A 291 13.46 -3.04 3.77
CA PHE A 291 12.66 -3.34 4.96
C PHE A 291 13.35 -2.92 6.25
N GLY A 292 14.61 -2.47 6.23
CA GLY A 292 15.36 -2.04 7.41
C GLY A 292 16.09 -3.17 8.15
N TYR A 293 16.15 -4.38 7.58
CA TYR A 293 17.04 -5.43 8.09
C TYR A 293 18.45 -5.21 7.54
N ASP A 294 19.46 -5.72 8.24
CA ASP A 294 20.82 -5.82 7.69
C ASP A 294 20.97 -7.14 6.92
N PRO A 295 21.04 -7.11 5.57
CA PRO A 295 21.10 -8.34 4.78
C PRO A 295 22.35 -9.16 5.06
N LEU A 296 23.48 -8.52 5.44
CA LEU A 296 24.72 -9.23 5.76
C LEU A 296 24.59 -10.06 7.04
N SER A 297 23.66 -9.67 7.93
CA SER A 297 23.41 -10.35 9.19
C SER A 297 22.30 -11.39 9.08
N VAL A 298 21.26 -11.13 8.29
CA VAL A 298 20.03 -11.97 8.30
C VAL A 298 19.84 -12.85 7.08
N TYR A 299 20.54 -12.62 5.96
CA TYR A 299 20.29 -13.40 4.75
C TYR A 299 20.94 -14.79 4.80
N THR A 300 20.14 -15.83 4.55
CA THR A 300 20.56 -17.24 4.65
C THR A 300 20.29 -18.04 3.36
N GLY A 301 19.97 -17.35 2.25
CA GLY A 301 19.67 -17.95 0.96
C GLY A 301 18.24 -17.71 0.46
N ARG A 302 17.98 -18.04 -0.81
CA ARG A 302 16.69 -17.84 -1.50
C ARG A 302 15.60 -18.83 -1.14
N GLY A 303 15.97 -20.10 -0.89
CA GLY A 303 15.04 -21.21 -0.67
C GLY A 303 13.93 -20.89 0.34
N PRO A 304 14.26 -20.36 1.53
CA PRO A 304 13.27 -19.94 2.53
C PRO A 304 12.20 -18.98 2.01
N PHE A 305 12.61 -17.96 1.24
CA PHE A 305 11.69 -16.96 0.72
C PHE A 305 10.85 -17.51 -0.42
N GLU A 306 11.41 -18.37 -1.29
CA GLU A 306 10.60 -19.05 -2.31
C GLU A 306 9.54 -19.98 -1.68
N ALA A 307 9.90 -20.71 -0.63
CA ALA A 307 8.96 -21.57 0.11
C ALA A 307 7.83 -20.77 0.78
N ALA A 308 8.18 -19.69 1.47
CA ALA A 308 7.20 -18.76 2.01
C ALA A 308 6.31 -18.16 0.90
N GLY A 309 6.88 -17.92 -0.28
CA GLY A 309 6.21 -17.35 -1.45
C GLY A 309 5.04 -18.17 -1.97
N VAL A 310 5.19 -19.50 -1.99
CA VAL A 310 4.13 -20.45 -2.36
C VAL A 310 3.18 -20.80 -1.20
N GLY A 311 3.30 -20.10 -0.07
CA GLY A 311 2.38 -20.21 1.06
C GLY A 311 2.75 -21.25 2.10
N ILE A 312 4.00 -21.74 2.12
CA ILE A 312 4.48 -22.59 3.22
C ILE A 312 4.73 -21.71 4.45
N PRO A 313 4.13 -22.00 5.62
CA PRO A 313 4.41 -21.27 6.85
C PRO A 313 5.79 -21.68 7.38
N VAL A 314 6.82 -20.95 6.99
CA VAL A 314 8.21 -21.18 7.41
C VAL A 314 8.45 -20.74 8.87
N LYS A 315 9.33 -21.46 9.57
CA LYS A 315 9.75 -21.18 10.95
C LYS A 315 11.27 -21.20 11.07
N ARG A 316 11.80 -20.54 12.10
CA ARG A 316 13.23 -20.59 12.43
C ARG A 316 13.72 -22.04 12.49
N GLY A 317 14.85 -22.31 11.83
CA GLY A 317 15.51 -23.61 11.81
C GLY A 317 14.99 -24.59 10.74
N ASP A 318 13.88 -24.26 10.07
CA ASP A 318 13.43 -25.01 8.90
C ASP A 318 14.48 -24.96 7.78
N ILE A 319 14.65 -26.07 7.05
CA ILE A 319 15.48 -26.12 5.85
C ILE A 319 14.58 -26.17 4.63
N ALA A 320 14.69 -25.14 3.79
CA ALA A 320 13.90 -24.97 2.59
C ALA A 320 14.70 -25.29 1.33
N PHE A 321 14.03 -25.88 0.34
CA PHE A 321 14.58 -26.20 -0.96
C PHE A 321 13.67 -25.67 -2.06
N ARG A 322 14.28 -25.23 -3.16
CA ARG A 322 13.57 -25.10 -4.42
C ARG A 322 13.45 -26.47 -5.06
N CYS A 323 12.27 -26.78 -5.58
CA CYS A 323 11.97 -28.07 -6.15
C CYS A 323 11.44 -27.95 -7.58
N ASN A 324 11.72 -28.96 -8.40
CA ASN A 324 11.05 -29.17 -9.68
C ASN A 324 10.36 -30.53 -9.68
N PHE A 325 9.11 -30.60 -10.12
CA PHE A 325 8.54 -31.84 -10.65
C PHE A 325 9.28 -32.21 -11.94
N ALA A 326 9.72 -33.47 -12.01
CA ALA A 326 10.50 -34.00 -13.12
C ALA A 326 10.03 -35.40 -13.52
N THR A 327 10.42 -35.81 -14.72
CA THR A 327 10.24 -37.15 -15.25
C THR A 327 11.54 -37.94 -15.07
N VAL A 328 11.46 -39.12 -14.47
CA VAL A 328 12.55 -40.10 -14.41
C VAL A 328 12.12 -41.45 -14.97
N ASP A 329 13.09 -42.18 -15.53
CA ASP A 329 12.91 -43.57 -15.95
C ASP A 329 13.01 -44.56 -14.78
N SER A 330 12.89 -45.87 -15.06
CA SER A 330 13.00 -46.94 -14.06
C SER A 330 14.39 -47.03 -13.40
N GLY A 331 15.42 -46.42 -14.00
CA GLY A 331 16.76 -46.31 -13.47
C GLY A 331 17.03 -44.98 -12.77
N MET A 332 16.01 -44.19 -12.45
CA MET A 332 16.16 -42.85 -11.86
C MET A 332 17.00 -41.90 -12.72
N ARG A 333 17.06 -42.09 -14.05
CA ARG A 333 17.63 -41.12 -14.97
C ARG A 333 16.59 -40.07 -15.32
N VAL A 334 16.97 -38.81 -15.24
CA VAL A 334 16.09 -37.69 -15.54
C VAL A 334 15.88 -37.61 -17.04
N THR A 335 14.66 -37.85 -17.51
CA THR A 335 14.32 -37.72 -18.93
C THR A 335 13.76 -36.35 -19.27
N ASP A 336 13.23 -35.64 -18.28
CA ASP A 336 12.79 -34.25 -18.41
C ASP A 336 12.82 -33.59 -17.02
N ARG A 337 13.63 -32.54 -16.85
CA ARG A 337 13.80 -31.84 -15.55
C ARG A 337 12.60 -30.98 -15.12
N ARG A 338 11.56 -30.93 -15.94
CA ARG A 338 10.39 -30.05 -15.79
C ARG A 338 9.07 -30.78 -16.04
N ALA A 339 9.09 -32.09 -16.30
CA ALA A 339 7.89 -32.89 -16.59
C ALA A 339 6.97 -32.25 -17.65
N GLY A 340 7.55 -31.76 -18.75
CA GLY A 340 6.83 -31.08 -19.83
C GLY A 340 6.29 -29.71 -19.44
N ARG A 341 6.89 -29.06 -18.43
CA ARG A 341 6.35 -27.84 -17.78
C ARG A 341 4.90 -28.02 -17.34
N ILE A 342 4.63 -29.13 -16.65
CA ILE A 342 3.32 -29.49 -16.13
C ILE A 342 2.63 -28.29 -15.44
N ARG A 343 1.34 -28.08 -15.71
CA ARG A 343 0.52 -27.03 -15.10
C ARG A 343 -0.68 -27.58 -14.35
N GLU A 344 -1.31 -28.62 -14.90
CA GLU A 344 -2.47 -29.28 -14.31
C GLU A 344 -2.03 -30.45 -13.42
N GLY A 345 -2.72 -30.66 -12.29
CA GLY A 345 -2.45 -31.78 -11.39
C GLY A 345 -1.31 -31.56 -10.39
N THR A 346 -0.56 -30.45 -10.48
CA THR A 346 0.60 -30.17 -9.61
C THR A 346 0.18 -29.92 -8.16
N THR A 347 -0.97 -29.29 -7.94
CA THR A 347 -1.53 -29.06 -6.60
C THR A 347 -1.87 -30.40 -5.93
N GLU A 348 -2.46 -31.34 -6.66
CA GLU A 348 -2.82 -32.66 -6.18
C GLU A 348 -1.57 -33.50 -5.88
N LEU A 349 -0.58 -33.47 -6.77
CA LEU A 349 0.72 -34.10 -6.55
C LEU A 349 1.42 -33.52 -5.32
N ALA A 350 1.40 -32.19 -5.15
CA ALA A 350 2.00 -31.54 -3.98
C ALA A 350 1.27 -31.91 -2.67
N LYS A 351 -0.07 -31.96 -2.69
CA LYS A 351 -0.87 -32.40 -1.53
C LYS A 351 -0.56 -33.84 -1.11
N ALA A 352 -0.23 -34.72 -2.06
CA ALA A 352 0.15 -36.10 -1.75
C ALA A 352 1.51 -36.21 -1.04
N LEU A 353 2.36 -35.18 -1.14
CA LEU A 353 3.67 -35.12 -0.49
C LEU A 353 3.67 -34.26 0.79
N ASP A 354 2.72 -33.35 0.92
CA ASP A 354 2.60 -32.47 2.09
C ASP A 354 2.17 -33.26 3.34
N GLY A 355 2.85 -33.00 4.46
CA GLY A 355 2.56 -33.67 5.73
C GLY A 355 3.21 -35.05 5.89
N LEU A 356 4.09 -35.47 4.98
CA LEU A 356 4.89 -36.69 5.19
C LEU A 356 5.74 -36.56 6.46
N GLU A 357 5.76 -37.63 7.25
CA GLU A 357 6.67 -37.78 8.37
C GLU A 357 7.83 -38.68 7.94
N LEU A 358 9.04 -38.14 8.06
CA LEU A 358 10.28 -38.85 7.80
C LEU A 358 10.90 -39.28 9.13
N GLY A 359 11.88 -40.18 9.07
CA GLY A 359 12.63 -40.62 10.22
C GLY A 359 13.20 -39.46 11.05
N SER A 360 13.46 -39.73 12.33
CA SER A 360 14.04 -38.75 13.28
C SER A 360 13.16 -37.52 13.59
N GLY A 361 11.84 -37.61 13.36
CA GLY A 361 10.89 -36.54 13.69
C GLY A 361 10.96 -35.35 12.74
N VAL A 362 11.28 -35.59 11.47
CA VAL A 362 11.32 -34.56 10.42
C VAL A 362 9.99 -34.57 9.66
N HIS A 363 9.31 -33.43 9.65
CA HIS A 363 8.06 -33.22 8.93
C HIS A 363 8.30 -32.51 7.61
N VAL A 364 7.57 -32.94 6.59
CA VAL A 364 7.58 -32.36 5.24
C VAL A 364 6.44 -31.37 5.08
N LEU A 365 6.77 -30.17 4.62
CA LEU A 365 5.82 -29.21 4.11
C LEU A 365 6.12 -29.00 2.62
N PHE A 366 5.14 -29.25 1.75
CA PHE A 366 5.35 -29.24 0.31
C PHE A 366 4.23 -28.49 -0.42
N ARG A 367 4.59 -27.56 -1.30
CA ARG A 367 3.63 -26.79 -2.09
C ARG A 367 4.08 -26.69 -3.54
N ALA A 368 3.13 -26.79 -4.46
CA ALA A 368 3.36 -26.48 -5.87
C ALA A 368 3.51 -24.96 -6.06
N GLY A 369 4.40 -24.60 -6.97
CA GLY A 369 4.53 -23.24 -7.51
C GLY A 369 3.99 -23.16 -8.93
N THR A 370 4.47 -22.18 -9.71
CA THR A 370 4.07 -22.00 -11.10
C THR A 370 4.70 -23.07 -12.01
N GLU A 371 3.88 -23.68 -12.87
CA GLU A 371 4.26 -24.81 -13.72
C GLU A 371 4.88 -25.96 -12.91
N HIS A 372 6.05 -26.44 -13.31
CA HIS A 372 6.79 -27.55 -12.73
C HIS A 372 7.47 -27.22 -11.40
N ARG A 373 7.47 -25.95 -10.97
CA ARG A 373 8.17 -25.53 -9.76
C ARG A 373 7.40 -25.96 -8.52
N ALA A 374 8.11 -26.21 -7.45
CA ALA A 374 7.57 -26.48 -6.12
C ALA A 374 8.56 -26.00 -5.06
N ALA A 375 8.14 -26.00 -3.81
CA ALA A 375 9.02 -25.78 -2.67
C ALA A 375 8.81 -26.87 -1.62
N LEU A 376 9.92 -27.28 -1.00
CA LEU A 376 9.96 -28.20 0.11
C LEU A 376 10.51 -27.47 1.34
N VAL A 377 9.88 -27.68 2.49
CA VAL A 377 10.46 -27.36 3.78
C VAL A 377 10.53 -28.63 4.63
N LEU A 378 11.73 -28.91 5.13
CA LEU A 378 11.96 -29.92 6.15
C LEU A 378 12.00 -29.25 7.52
N ARG A 379 11.13 -29.71 8.42
CA ARG A 379 11.01 -29.21 9.78
C ARG A 379 11.28 -30.32 10.78
N GLY A 380 12.30 -30.15 11.60
CA GLY A 380 12.64 -31.12 12.62
C GLY A 380 13.94 -30.76 13.33
N PRO A 381 14.30 -31.52 14.39
CA PRO A 381 15.50 -31.27 15.15
C PRO A 381 16.77 -31.60 14.36
N GLY A 382 17.84 -30.82 14.57
CA GLY A 382 19.18 -31.14 14.06
C GLY A 382 19.33 -31.03 12.55
N LEU A 383 18.49 -30.25 11.87
CA LEU A 383 18.61 -29.98 10.44
C LEU A 383 19.60 -28.82 10.18
N SER A 384 20.29 -28.89 9.05
CA SER A 384 21.28 -27.91 8.59
C SER A 384 21.16 -27.70 7.09
N PRO A 385 21.46 -26.49 6.57
CA PRO A 385 21.46 -26.24 5.13
C PRO A 385 22.67 -26.86 4.42
N HIS A 386 23.65 -27.44 5.14
CA HIS A 386 24.86 -28.02 4.58
C HIS A 386 24.64 -29.39 3.91
N VAL A 387 23.86 -29.40 2.83
CA VAL A 387 23.51 -30.59 2.06
C VAL A 387 23.56 -30.30 0.56
N SER A 388 23.98 -31.29 -0.24
CA SER A 388 24.05 -31.17 -1.70
C SER A 388 22.67 -31.25 -2.36
N ASP A 389 22.56 -30.66 -3.56
CA ASP A 389 21.40 -30.82 -4.45
C ASP A 389 21.16 -32.30 -4.81
N THR A 390 19.91 -32.65 -5.11
CA THR A 390 19.55 -33.94 -5.74
C THR A 390 19.35 -33.80 -7.25
N ASP A 391 19.19 -32.57 -7.74
CA ASP A 391 19.14 -32.28 -9.17
C ASP A 391 20.53 -32.46 -9.80
N PRO A 392 20.68 -33.33 -10.82
CA PRO A 392 21.96 -33.53 -11.49
C PRO A 392 22.35 -32.39 -12.43
N HIS A 393 21.48 -31.40 -12.58
CA HIS A 393 21.62 -30.27 -13.49
C HIS A 393 21.59 -30.56 -14.99
N ASP A 394 21.38 -31.82 -15.37
CA ASP A 394 21.38 -32.29 -16.76
C ASP A 394 20.34 -33.39 -17.00
N GLU A 395 19.83 -33.48 -18.22
CA GLU A 395 18.96 -34.58 -18.68
C GLU A 395 19.83 -35.79 -19.10
N GLY A 396 19.31 -37.00 -18.94
CA GLY A 396 20.05 -38.26 -19.13
C GLY A 396 20.95 -38.66 -17.95
N ALA A 397 21.27 -37.73 -17.06
CA ALA A 397 21.94 -37.98 -15.79
C ALA A 397 21.01 -38.64 -14.76
N ARG A 398 21.59 -39.39 -13.82
CA ARG A 398 20.84 -39.95 -12.69
C ARG A 398 20.60 -38.89 -11.63
N VAL A 399 19.42 -38.94 -11.00
CA VAL A 399 19.15 -38.17 -9.78
C VAL A 399 20.24 -38.44 -8.75
N LEU A 400 20.77 -37.38 -8.16
CA LEU A 400 21.86 -37.47 -7.19
C LEU A 400 21.30 -37.81 -5.80
N SER A 401 22.01 -38.65 -5.05
CA SER A 401 21.77 -38.78 -3.61
C SER A 401 22.32 -37.54 -2.91
N ALA A 402 21.52 -36.98 -2.00
CA ALA A 402 21.95 -35.89 -1.15
C ALA A 402 23.07 -36.35 -0.22
N LYS A 403 24.11 -35.54 -0.11
CA LYS A 403 25.26 -35.75 0.79
C LYS A 403 25.43 -34.54 1.67
N ALA A 404 25.86 -34.77 2.91
CA ALA A 404 26.25 -33.69 3.79
C ALA A 404 27.50 -33.00 3.21
N THR A 405 27.49 -31.67 3.14
CA THR A 405 28.65 -30.86 2.74
C THR A 405 29.47 -30.38 3.95
N ALA A 406 28.91 -30.52 5.15
CA ALA A 406 29.57 -30.32 6.44
C ALA A 406 29.02 -31.31 7.47
N SER A 407 29.69 -31.45 8.62
CA SER A 407 29.38 -32.47 9.64
C SER A 407 27.97 -32.37 10.23
N ASP A 408 27.39 -31.18 10.27
CA ASP A 408 26.04 -30.92 10.77
C ASP A 408 24.93 -31.22 9.74
N GLY A 409 25.28 -31.48 8.47
CA GLY A 409 24.35 -31.77 7.37
C GLY A 409 23.85 -33.22 7.27
N GLU A 410 24.43 -34.14 8.04
CA GLU A 410 24.15 -35.58 7.95
C GLU A 410 22.67 -35.94 8.19
N SER A 411 22.03 -35.26 9.16
CA SER A 411 20.60 -35.46 9.44
C SER A 411 19.74 -35.04 8.25
N THR A 412 20.04 -33.87 7.67
CA THR A 412 19.32 -33.34 6.51
C THR A 412 19.54 -34.19 5.27
N ALA A 413 20.76 -34.67 5.02
CA ALA A 413 21.04 -35.55 3.89
C ALA A 413 20.24 -36.86 3.96
N ARG A 414 20.11 -37.45 5.16
CA ARG A 414 19.25 -38.64 5.37
C ARG A 414 17.78 -38.32 5.09
N ALA A 415 17.26 -37.24 5.67
CA ALA A 415 15.87 -36.83 5.47
C ALA A 415 15.57 -36.53 3.99
N VAL A 416 16.47 -35.85 3.28
CA VAL A 416 16.31 -35.59 1.84
C VAL A 416 16.27 -36.89 1.05
N ASN A 417 17.20 -37.83 1.29
CA ASN A 417 17.21 -39.10 0.56
C ASN A 417 15.96 -39.94 0.84
N GLU A 418 15.48 -39.95 2.09
CA GLU A 418 14.23 -40.63 2.47
C GLU A 418 13.03 -39.98 1.78
N PHE A 419 12.93 -38.64 1.78
CA PHE A 419 11.89 -37.92 1.05
C PHE A 419 11.90 -38.22 -0.44
N MET A 420 13.09 -38.28 -1.07
CA MET A 420 13.24 -38.59 -2.49
C MET A 420 12.69 -39.98 -2.83
N GLU A 421 12.94 -40.96 -1.96
CA GLU A 421 12.45 -42.32 -2.16
C GLU A 421 10.93 -42.41 -1.99
N GLU A 422 10.40 -41.87 -0.89
CA GLU A 422 8.96 -41.90 -0.61
C GLU A 422 8.16 -41.08 -1.61
N SER A 423 8.63 -39.89 -1.96
CA SER A 423 7.98 -39.05 -2.96
C SER A 423 7.94 -39.73 -4.34
N HIS A 424 9.01 -40.41 -4.76
CA HIS A 424 8.99 -41.16 -6.03
C HIS A 424 7.93 -42.27 -6.03
N LYS A 425 7.83 -43.05 -4.94
CA LYS A 425 6.82 -44.11 -4.80
C LYS A 425 5.41 -43.54 -4.89
N ILE A 426 5.12 -42.48 -4.13
CA ILE A 426 3.81 -41.82 -4.10
C ILE A 426 3.47 -41.25 -5.47
N LEU A 427 4.36 -40.44 -6.05
CA LEU A 427 4.10 -39.75 -7.31
C LEU A 427 3.92 -40.75 -8.46
N ARG A 428 4.74 -41.79 -8.55
CA ARG A 428 4.64 -42.79 -9.63
C ARG A 428 3.29 -43.49 -9.66
N ALA A 429 2.71 -43.78 -8.49
CA ALA A 429 1.40 -44.43 -8.37
C ALA A 429 0.22 -43.44 -8.39
N HIS A 430 0.48 -42.13 -8.34
CA HIS A 430 -0.56 -41.13 -8.18
C HIS A 430 -1.52 -41.08 -9.39
N PRO A 431 -2.84 -40.94 -9.19
CA PRO A 431 -3.82 -40.92 -10.29
C PRO A 431 -3.53 -39.91 -11.41
N VAL A 432 -2.96 -38.74 -11.05
CA VAL A 432 -2.51 -37.74 -12.03
C VAL A 432 -1.47 -38.34 -12.98
N ASN A 433 -0.46 -39.03 -12.47
CA ASN A 433 0.57 -39.63 -13.31
C ASN A 433 0.06 -40.85 -14.08
N VAL A 434 -0.85 -41.63 -13.51
CA VAL A 434 -1.55 -42.71 -14.25
C VAL A 434 -2.33 -42.16 -15.45
N ALA A 435 -3.00 -41.01 -15.28
CA ALA A 435 -3.70 -40.35 -16.38
C ALA A 435 -2.74 -39.79 -17.45
N ARG A 436 -1.64 -39.16 -17.01
CA ARG A 436 -0.59 -38.65 -17.90
C ARG A 436 0.05 -39.76 -18.73
N GLU A 437 0.35 -40.89 -18.12
CA GLU A 437 0.91 -42.06 -18.81
C GLU A 437 -0.02 -42.56 -19.91
N LYS A 438 -1.32 -42.71 -19.60
CA LYS A 438 -2.35 -43.11 -20.58
C LYS A 438 -2.48 -42.10 -21.74
N ALA A 439 -2.21 -40.83 -21.48
CA ALA A 439 -2.21 -39.76 -22.48
C ALA A 439 -0.88 -39.63 -23.25
N GLY A 440 0.12 -40.48 -22.99
CA GLY A 440 1.44 -40.39 -23.61
C GLY A 440 2.26 -39.16 -23.18
N GLN A 441 1.91 -38.54 -22.05
CA GLN A 441 2.60 -37.38 -21.50
C GLN A 441 3.71 -37.81 -20.53
N GLY A 442 4.78 -37.02 -20.44
CA GLY A 442 5.85 -37.26 -19.46
C GLY A 442 5.32 -37.21 -18.02
N LEU A 443 5.71 -38.17 -17.18
CA LEU A 443 5.27 -38.26 -15.79
C LEU A 443 5.92 -37.18 -14.93
N ALA A 444 5.19 -36.64 -13.94
CA ALA A 444 5.77 -35.87 -12.85
C ALA A 444 6.05 -36.83 -11.67
N ASN A 445 6.93 -37.82 -11.88
CA ASN A 445 7.17 -38.93 -10.95
C ASN A 445 8.41 -38.74 -10.05
N ALA A 446 9.13 -37.63 -10.16
CA ALA A 446 10.23 -37.29 -9.27
C ALA A 446 10.17 -35.81 -8.86
N VAL A 447 10.79 -35.50 -7.73
CA VAL A 447 11.04 -34.13 -7.26
C VAL A 447 12.55 -33.90 -7.26
N LEU A 448 13.05 -32.89 -7.95
CA LEU A 448 14.48 -32.53 -7.93
C LEU A 448 14.68 -31.34 -7.00
N LEU A 449 15.51 -31.48 -5.97
CA LEU A 449 15.75 -30.45 -4.95
C LEU A 449 17.04 -29.69 -5.26
N ARG A 450 17.00 -28.38 -5.01
CA ARG A 450 18.13 -27.48 -5.17
C ARG A 450 18.15 -26.40 -4.10
N GLY A 451 19.36 -25.92 -3.79
CA GLY A 451 19.56 -24.67 -3.07
C GLY A 451 19.00 -24.71 -1.65
N ALA A 452 19.44 -25.68 -0.86
CA ALA A 452 19.14 -25.78 0.56
C ALA A 452 19.46 -24.46 1.27
N GLY A 453 18.50 -23.93 2.01
CA GLY A 453 18.68 -22.72 2.81
C GLY A 453 17.94 -22.84 4.14
N ILE A 454 18.57 -22.37 5.20
CA ILE A 454 17.94 -22.30 6.52
C ILE A 454 17.05 -21.06 6.56
N VAL A 455 15.83 -21.18 7.07
CA VAL A 455 14.95 -20.02 7.20
C VAL A 455 15.56 -18.99 8.14
N PRO A 456 15.77 -17.73 7.69
CA PRO A 456 16.41 -16.71 8.51
C PRO A 456 15.49 -16.29 9.65
N HIS A 457 16.08 -15.77 10.73
CA HIS A 457 15.33 -15.11 11.77
C HIS A 457 15.15 -13.64 11.40
N LEU A 458 13.92 -13.29 11.04
CA LEU A 458 13.49 -11.90 10.87
C LEU A 458 12.49 -11.58 11.97
N ASP A 459 12.77 -10.54 12.75
CA ASP A 459 11.78 -10.01 13.69
C ASP A 459 10.61 -9.45 12.86
N PRO A 460 9.36 -9.86 13.12
CA PRO A 460 8.19 -9.36 12.41
C PRO A 460 8.09 -7.84 12.46
N MET A 461 7.58 -7.21 11.39
CA MET A 461 7.41 -5.74 11.33
C MET A 461 6.61 -5.17 12.50
N LYS A 462 5.59 -5.89 12.96
CA LYS A 462 4.78 -5.48 14.11
C LYS A 462 5.60 -5.42 15.40
N GLU A 463 6.49 -6.39 15.62
CA GLU A 463 7.33 -6.46 16.82
C GLU A 463 8.47 -5.45 16.75
N ARG A 464 9.10 -5.32 15.57
CA ARG A 464 10.27 -4.47 15.40
C ARG A 464 9.94 -2.98 15.24
N LEU A 465 8.87 -2.65 14.53
CA LEU A 465 8.52 -1.27 14.16
C LEU A 465 7.19 -0.81 14.78
N GLY A 466 6.45 -1.68 15.48
CA GLY A 466 5.11 -1.35 15.99
C GLY A 466 4.07 -1.16 14.89
N MET A 467 4.34 -1.62 13.66
CA MET A 467 3.51 -1.38 12.49
C MET A 467 2.82 -2.66 12.00
N ARG A 468 1.51 -2.59 11.80
CA ARG A 468 0.78 -3.56 10.98
C ARG A 468 1.15 -3.32 9.53
N ALA A 469 1.73 -4.33 8.88
CA ALA A 469 2.27 -4.20 7.54
C ALA A 469 1.57 -5.15 6.56
N ALA A 470 1.33 -4.67 5.35
CA ALA A 470 0.84 -5.44 4.23
C ALA A 470 1.71 -5.25 2.99
N GLY A 471 1.76 -6.26 2.14
CA GLY A 471 2.53 -6.27 0.91
C GLY A 471 1.70 -6.68 -0.30
N ILE A 472 1.85 -5.94 -1.41
CA ILE A 472 1.22 -6.19 -2.71
C ILE A 472 2.32 -6.48 -3.73
N ALA A 473 2.40 -7.73 -4.20
CA ALA A 473 3.35 -8.15 -5.23
C ALA A 473 2.74 -9.19 -6.16
N GLY A 474 3.27 -9.31 -7.37
CA GLY A 474 2.90 -10.40 -8.28
C GLY A 474 3.81 -11.62 -8.20
N VAL A 475 5.08 -11.42 -7.80
CA VAL A 475 6.12 -12.46 -7.82
C VAL A 475 6.14 -13.23 -6.51
N ALA A 476 6.18 -14.56 -6.58
CA ALA A 476 6.20 -15.44 -5.42
C ALA A 476 7.35 -15.13 -4.43
N LEU A 477 8.56 -14.87 -4.93
CA LEU A 477 9.71 -14.52 -4.09
C LEU A 477 9.41 -13.33 -3.18
N ILE A 478 8.91 -12.23 -3.74
CA ILE A 478 8.58 -11.01 -2.98
C ILE A 478 7.44 -11.26 -2.00
N LYS A 479 6.40 -12.02 -2.40
CA LYS A 479 5.34 -12.44 -1.47
C LYS A 479 5.89 -13.24 -0.29
N GLY A 480 6.88 -14.09 -0.53
CA GLY A 480 7.53 -14.87 0.51
C GLY A 480 8.35 -14.02 1.46
N MET A 481 9.00 -12.98 0.94
CA MET A 481 9.69 -11.99 1.76
C MET A 481 8.75 -11.19 2.65
N PHE A 482 7.58 -10.79 2.13
CA PHE A 482 6.53 -10.15 2.95
C PHE A 482 6.14 -11.05 4.12
N ARG A 483 5.83 -12.33 3.86
CA ARG A 483 5.48 -13.29 4.92
C ARG A 483 6.62 -13.51 5.91
N ALA A 484 7.86 -13.60 5.43
CA ALA A 484 9.03 -13.78 6.28
C ALA A 484 9.27 -12.56 7.19
N ALA A 485 8.94 -11.35 6.73
CA ALA A 485 8.96 -10.12 7.52
C ALA A 485 7.69 -9.92 8.39
N GLY A 486 6.76 -10.87 8.40
CA GLY A 486 5.51 -10.78 9.16
C GLY A 486 4.48 -9.81 8.59
N MET A 487 4.51 -9.56 7.28
CA MET A 487 3.52 -8.75 6.57
C MET A 487 2.41 -9.64 6.00
N ASP A 488 1.18 -9.12 5.98
CA ASP A 488 0.07 -9.74 5.26
C ASP A 488 0.28 -9.60 3.75
N VAL A 489 0.00 -10.66 2.98
CA VAL A 489 0.10 -10.61 1.52
C VAL A 489 -1.28 -10.40 0.92
N LEU A 490 -1.47 -9.25 0.27
CA LEU A 490 -2.73 -8.89 -0.37
C LEU A 490 -2.73 -9.34 -1.83
N GLU A 491 -3.68 -10.21 -2.17
CA GLU A 491 -3.87 -10.71 -3.53
C GLU A 491 -4.71 -9.72 -4.34
N VAL A 492 -4.16 -9.25 -5.46
CA VAL A 492 -4.80 -8.24 -6.32
C VAL A 492 -5.04 -8.84 -7.70
N ALA A 493 -6.29 -8.81 -8.17
CA ALA A 493 -6.62 -9.26 -9.51
C ALA A 493 -5.82 -8.45 -10.56
N GLY A 494 -5.19 -9.13 -11.51
CA GLY A 494 -4.32 -8.51 -12.51
C GLY A 494 -2.87 -8.26 -12.06
N ALA A 495 -2.51 -8.50 -10.80
CA ALA A 495 -1.13 -8.39 -10.31
C ALA A 495 -0.28 -9.62 -10.69
N THR A 496 0.01 -9.81 -11.97
CA THR A 496 0.70 -11.01 -12.49
C THR A 496 2.19 -11.08 -12.15
N GLY A 497 2.82 -9.94 -11.91
CA GLY A 497 4.28 -9.84 -11.76
C GLY A 497 5.04 -9.92 -13.11
N GLY A 498 4.33 -9.98 -14.23
CA GLY A 498 4.89 -9.86 -15.58
C GLY A 498 4.71 -8.47 -16.18
N LEU A 499 5.04 -8.33 -17.47
CA LEU A 499 4.80 -7.10 -18.23
C LEU A 499 3.31 -6.77 -18.35
N ASP A 500 2.43 -7.75 -18.27
CA ASP A 500 0.97 -7.60 -18.30
C ASP A 500 0.36 -7.19 -16.95
N THR A 501 1.17 -6.97 -15.90
CA THR A 501 0.66 -6.65 -14.56
C THR A 501 -0.14 -5.34 -14.52
N ASP A 502 -1.30 -5.37 -13.88
CA ASP A 502 -2.10 -4.16 -13.65
C ASP A 502 -1.54 -3.36 -12.46
N VAL A 503 -0.76 -2.33 -12.76
CA VAL A 503 -0.15 -1.44 -11.75
C VAL A 503 -1.17 -0.47 -11.14
N VAL A 504 -2.24 -0.14 -11.85
CA VAL A 504 -3.32 0.73 -11.35
C VAL A 504 -4.18 -0.02 -10.34
N ALA A 505 -4.48 -1.30 -10.59
CA ALA A 505 -5.15 -2.15 -9.61
C ALA A 505 -4.34 -2.28 -8.32
N LYS A 506 -3.01 -2.43 -8.42
CA LYS A 506 -2.12 -2.40 -7.24
C LYS A 506 -2.19 -1.08 -6.48
N ALA A 507 -2.21 0.06 -7.19
CA ALA A 507 -2.34 1.38 -6.59
C ALA A 507 -3.63 1.51 -5.77
N ARG A 508 -4.78 1.12 -6.35
CA ARG A 508 -6.09 1.16 -5.68
C ARG A 508 -6.13 0.24 -4.45
N ALA A 509 -5.57 -0.97 -4.58
CA ALA A 509 -5.47 -1.89 -3.46
C ALA A 509 -4.57 -1.33 -2.34
N ALA A 510 -3.51 -0.60 -2.68
CA ALA A 510 -2.65 0.05 -1.69
C ALA A 510 -3.38 1.18 -0.95
N VAL A 511 -4.11 2.04 -1.67
CA VAL A 511 -4.96 3.08 -1.06
C VAL A 511 -5.98 2.47 -0.09
N GLU A 512 -6.64 1.38 -0.48
CA GLU A 512 -7.59 0.71 0.40
C GLU A 512 -6.90 0.09 1.63
N ALA A 513 -5.75 -0.56 1.43
CA ALA A 513 -5.00 -1.18 2.51
C ALA A 513 -4.50 -0.16 3.54
N LEU A 514 -4.08 1.04 3.12
CA LEU A 514 -3.63 2.10 4.03
C LEU A 514 -4.69 2.55 5.05
N LYS A 515 -5.98 2.23 4.83
CA LYS A 515 -7.04 2.49 5.82
C LYS A 515 -6.96 1.57 7.05
N THR A 516 -6.24 0.45 6.95
CA THR A 516 -6.20 -0.59 8.01
C THR A 516 -4.79 -1.06 8.36
N TYR A 517 -3.77 -0.66 7.60
CA TYR A 517 -2.37 -0.99 7.80
C TYR A 517 -1.52 0.26 7.97
N ASP A 518 -0.52 0.20 8.85
CA ASP A 518 0.43 1.29 9.10
C ASP A 518 1.49 1.40 8.00
N LEU A 519 1.84 0.26 7.38
CA LEU A 519 2.81 0.15 6.30
C LEU A 519 2.23 -0.69 5.17
N VAL A 520 2.14 -0.13 3.97
CA VAL A 520 1.82 -0.88 2.76
C VAL A 520 3.02 -0.84 1.84
N VAL A 521 3.50 -2.01 1.41
CA VAL A 521 4.60 -2.14 0.45
C VAL A 521 4.05 -2.62 -0.88
N VAL A 522 4.32 -1.88 -1.95
CA VAL A 522 3.91 -2.28 -3.32
C VAL A 522 5.13 -2.56 -4.17
N ASN A 523 5.20 -3.75 -4.75
CA ASN A 523 6.27 -4.13 -5.67
C ASN A 523 5.77 -4.21 -7.12
N VAL A 524 6.53 -3.63 -8.04
CA VAL A 524 6.32 -3.70 -9.50
C VAL A 524 7.55 -4.32 -10.17
N LYS A 525 7.41 -5.56 -10.67
CA LYS A 525 8.53 -6.32 -11.26
C LYS A 525 8.89 -5.93 -12.70
N ALA A 526 7.94 -5.34 -13.44
CA ALA A 526 8.05 -5.11 -14.87
C ALA A 526 9.33 -4.39 -15.35
N PRO A 527 9.87 -3.35 -14.66
CA PRO A 527 11.07 -2.68 -15.14
C PRO A 527 12.30 -3.58 -15.18
N ASP A 528 12.44 -4.48 -14.21
CA ASP A 528 13.53 -5.46 -14.14
C ASP A 528 13.50 -6.46 -15.31
N ILE A 529 12.30 -6.95 -15.66
CA ILE A 529 12.10 -7.84 -16.82
C ILE A 529 12.60 -7.16 -18.09
N CYS A 530 12.22 -5.89 -18.31
CA CYS A 530 12.71 -5.12 -19.44
C CYS A 530 14.24 -4.94 -19.43
N GLY A 531 14.83 -4.76 -18.24
CA GLY A 531 16.28 -4.67 -18.06
C GLY A 531 16.99 -5.96 -18.50
N HIS A 532 16.57 -7.11 -17.95
CA HIS A 532 17.12 -8.43 -18.30
C HIS A 532 16.96 -8.79 -19.77
N ASP A 533 15.81 -8.46 -20.38
CA ASP A 533 15.55 -8.78 -21.78
C ASP A 533 16.19 -7.78 -22.75
N GLY A 534 16.73 -6.67 -22.25
CA GLY A 534 17.35 -5.62 -23.06
C GLY A 534 16.34 -4.75 -23.81
N LEU A 535 15.15 -4.55 -23.26
CA LEU A 535 14.02 -3.87 -23.90
C LEU A 535 13.92 -2.41 -23.46
N ALA A 536 14.80 -1.54 -23.99
CA ALA A 536 14.86 -0.12 -23.63
C ALA A 536 13.50 0.59 -23.73
N THR A 537 12.87 0.52 -24.92
CA THR A 537 11.58 1.17 -25.19
C THR A 537 10.45 0.63 -24.30
N GLU A 538 10.47 -0.65 -23.98
CA GLU A 538 9.44 -1.24 -23.11
C GLU A 538 9.68 -0.88 -21.64
N LYS A 539 10.94 -0.70 -21.22
CA LYS A 539 11.27 -0.14 -19.90
C LYS A 539 10.75 1.29 -19.77
N VAL A 540 10.89 2.13 -20.80
CA VAL A 540 10.29 3.49 -20.87
C VAL A 540 8.76 3.41 -20.69
N ARG A 541 8.06 2.58 -21.47
CA ARG A 541 6.59 2.40 -21.35
C ARG A 541 6.17 1.89 -19.98
N THR A 542 6.98 1.06 -19.36
CA THR A 542 6.73 0.57 -17.99
C THR A 542 6.81 1.72 -16.98
N VAL A 543 7.74 2.65 -17.14
CA VAL A 543 7.79 3.87 -16.31
C VAL A 543 6.55 4.74 -16.52
N GLU A 544 6.07 4.90 -17.75
CA GLU A 544 4.82 5.64 -18.03
C GLU A 544 3.59 4.96 -17.39
N ARG A 545 3.58 3.63 -17.28
CA ARG A 545 2.55 2.90 -16.52
C ARG A 545 2.68 3.08 -15.02
N ILE A 546 3.90 3.10 -14.50
CA ILE A 546 4.17 3.45 -13.10
C ILE A 546 3.65 4.87 -12.81
N ASP A 547 3.80 5.81 -13.75
CA ASP A 547 3.25 7.15 -13.62
C ASP A 547 1.72 7.16 -13.48
N ALA A 548 1.01 6.33 -14.25
CA ALA A 548 -0.43 6.14 -14.08
C ALA A 548 -0.80 5.55 -12.70
N MET A 549 0.03 4.68 -12.13
CA MET A 549 -0.11 4.22 -10.74
C MET A 549 0.11 5.37 -9.75
N MET A 550 1.12 6.21 -9.95
CA MET A 550 1.36 7.40 -9.11
C MET A 550 0.22 8.42 -9.20
N ALA A 551 -0.46 8.52 -10.34
CA ALA A 551 -1.64 9.37 -10.51
C ALA A 551 -2.76 9.01 -9.53
N VAL A 552 -3.04 7.70 -9.36
CA VAL A 552 -4.03 7.20 -8.40
C VAL A 552 -3.61 7.54 -6.98
N LEU A 553 -2.34 7.27 -6.63
CA LEU A 553 -1.84 7.58 -5.27
C LEU A 553 -1.91 9.08 -4.98
N LYS A 554 -1.52 9.93 -5.93
CA LYS A 554 -1.62 11.38 -5.80
C LYS A 554 -3.04 11.88 -5.55
N ALA A 555 -4.05 11.21 -6.11
CA ALA A 555 -5.45 11.59 -5.93
C ALA A 555 -5.99 11.29 -4.51
N ASP A 556 -5.41 10.30 -3.83
CA ASP A 556 -5.88 9.80 -2.53
C ASP A 556 -4.90 10.06 -1.38
N VAL A 557 -3.71 10.62 -1.65
CA VAL A 557 -2.70 10.93 -0.62
C VAL A 557 -3.19 12.10 0.25
N GLY A 558 -3.55 11.76 1.49
CA GLY A 558 -3.82 12.71 2.56
C GLY A 558 -2.56 13.11 3.33
N PRO A 559 -2.67 14.13 4.22
CA PRO A 559 -1.56 14.60 5.07
C PRO A 559 -1.02 13.52 6.02
N GLU A 560 -1.80 12.48 6.29
CA GLU A 560 -1.40 11.32 7.08
C GLU A 560 -0.51 10.32 6.32
N VAL A 561 -0.44 10.40 4.99
CA VAL A 561 0.27 9.41 4.18
C VAL A 561 1.69 9.87 3.85
N VAL A 562 2.68 9.10 4.31
CA VAL A 562 4.06 9.20 3.84
C VAL A 562 4.25 8.25 2.68
N VAL A 563 4.68 8.76 1.52
CA VAL A 563 4.97 7.96 0.33
C VAL A 563 6.47 7.91 0.12
N ALA A 564 7.01 6.71 -0.06
CA ALA A 564 8.38 6.48 -0.51
C ALA A 564 8.36 5.73 -1.84
N ALA A 565 9.16 6.18 -2.80
CA ALA A 565 9.28 5.52 -4.09
C ALA A 565 10.76 5.32 -4.44
N THR A 566 11.14 4.09 -4.72
CA THR A 566 12.52 3.71 -5.05
C THR A 566 12.54 2.45 -5.90
N ALA A 567 13.72 1.97 -6.24
CA ALA A 567 13.96 0.62 -6.71
C ALA A 567 14.65 -0.23 -5.64
N ASP A 568 14.61 -1.56 -5.80
CA ASP A 568 15.47 -2.46 -5.05
C ASP A 568 16.87 -2.52 -5.67
N HIS A 569 17.02 -2.41 -6.98
CA HIS A 569 18.33 -2.30 -7.62
C HIS A 569 18.25 -1.68 -9.01
N SER A 570 19.41 -1.49 -9.62
CA SER A 570 19.53 -1.06 -11.00
C SER A 570 19.73 -2.29 -11.89
N THR A 571 18.92 -2.45 -12.92
CA THR A 571 19.07 -3.49 -13.97
C THR A 571 19.27 -2.81 -15.32
N PRO A 572 20.50 -2.37 -15.66
CA PRO A 572 20.75 -1.65 -16.89
C PRO A 572 20.45 -2.51 -18.12
N VAL A 573 19.68 -1.96 -19.06
CA VAL A 573 19.27 -2.64 -20.30
C VAL A 573 20.48 -3.15 -21.10
N ALA A 574 21.58 -2.39 -21.12
CA ALA A 574 22.80 -2.79 -21.81
C ALA A 574 23.55 -3.93 -21.10
N LEU A 575 23.38 -4.07 -19.78
CA LEU A 575 24.02 -5.11 -18.98
C LEU A 575 23.20 -6.41 -18.95
N LYS A 576 21.87 -6.31 -19.05
CA LYS A 576 20.92 -7.44 -18.98
C LYS A 576 20.96 -8.22 -17.66
N ASP A 577 21.46 -7.56 -16.62
CA ASP A 577 21.62 -8.13 -15.30
C ASP A 577 21.70 -6.99 -14.27
N HIS A 578 21.56 -7.33 -13.00
CA HIS A 578 21.62 -6.36 -11.90
C HIS A 578 22.99 -5.66 -11.88
N SER A 579 23.06 -4.42 -11.45
CA SER A 579 24.31 -3.65 -11.32
C SER A 579 24.46 -3.09 -9.90
N GLY A 580 25.65 -2.57 -9.58
CA GLY A 580 25.91 -1.87 -8.33
C GLY A 580 25.73 -0.36 -8.44
N ASP A 581 25.04 0.10 -9.49
CA ASP A 581 24.70 1.51 -9.69
C ASP A 581 23.59 1.89 -8.68
N PRO A 582 23.70 3.03 -7.97
CA PRO A 582 22.68 3.44 -7.00
C PRO A 582 21.36 3.73 -7.70
N VAL A 583 20.26 3.63 -6.96
CA VAL A 583 18.90 3.85 -7.46
C VAL A 583 18.35 5.17 -6.94
N PRO A 584 17.50 5.88 -7.69
CA PRO A 584 16.87 7.10 -7.22
C PRO A 584 15.78 6.78 -6.19
N VAL A 585 15.65 7.63 -5.17
CA VAL A 585 14.63 7.53 -4.11
C VAL A 585 13.93 8.88 -3.90
N ILE A 586 12.61 8.84 -3.68
CA ILE A 586 11.79 9.97 -3.21
C ILE A 586 11.18 9.60 -1.86
N VAL A 587 11.13 10.57 -0.95
CA VAL A 587 10.25 10.56 0.23
C VAL A 587 9.35 11.79 0.18
N PHE A 588 8.04 11.57 0.22
CA PHE A 588 6.99 12.57 0.20
C PHE A 588 6.12 12.40 1.46
N GLY A 589 5.63 13.51 2.02
CA GLY A 589 4.70 13.50 3.15
C GLY A 589 4.69 14.85 3.87
N GLU A 590 3.71 15.03 4.76
CA GLU A 590 3.64 16.22 5.60
C GLU A 590 4.90 16.33 6.48
N GLY A 591 5.49 17.53 6.57
CA GLY A 591 6.71 17.76 7.35
C GLY A 591 8.02 17.37 6.65
N VAL A 592 7.97 16.80 5.44
CA VAL A 592 9.17 16.61 4.62
C VAL A 592 9.76 17.97 4.23
N ARG A 593 11.08 18.10 4.37
CA ARG A 593 11.82 19.26 3.87
C ARG A 593 12.05 19.12 2.38
N VAL A 594 11.12 19.67 1.60
CA VAL A 594 11.15 19.64 0.13
C VAL A 594 12.44 20.25 -0.41
N ASP A 595 13.12 19.56 -1.34
CA ASP A 595 14.35 20.04 -1.98
C ASP A 595 14.08 20.68 -3.35
N GLU A 596 15.13 21.04 -4.10
CA GLU A 596 15.00 21.72 -5.40
C GLU A 596 14.83 20.74 -6.59
N VAL A 597 14.77 19.43 -6.35
CA VAL A 597 14.68 18.42 -7.42
C VAL A 597 13.24 18.37 -7.94
N THR A 598 13.06 18.66 -9.23
CA THR A 598 11.73 18.72 -9.87
C THR A 598 11.44 17.54 -10.80
N ARG A 599 12.40 16.64 -10.98
CA ARG A 599 12.30 15.47 -11.86
C ARG A 599 12.87 14.24 -11.15
N PHE A 600 12.19 13.11 -11.29
CA PHE A 600 12.67 11.85 -10.75
C PHE A 600 13.48 11.08 -11.79
N ASP A 601 14.80 11.11 -11.67
CA ASP A 601 15.71 10.27 -12.45
C ASP A 601 17.06 10.15 -11.75
N GLU A 602 17.91 9.24 -12.24
CA GLU A 602 19.21 8.95 -11.62
C GLU A 602 20.10 10.20 -11.48
N ILE A 603 20.02 11.15 -12.41
CA ILE A 603 20.87 12.35 -12.42
C ILE A 603 20.27 13.46 -11.56
N SER A 604 18.96 13.66 -11.67
CA SER A 604 18.25 14.67 -10.88
C SER A 604 18.26 14.31 -9.39
N ALA A 605 18.01 13.03 -9.04
CA ALA A 605 17.98 12.56 -7.67
C ALA A 605 19.36 12.61 -6.97
N ALA A 606 20.46 12.59 -7.74
CA ALA A 606 21.81 12.80 -7.21
C ALA A 606 22.04 14.18 -6.58
N ARG A 607 21.15 15.16 -6.85
CA ARG A 607 21.16 16.51 -6.27
C ARG A 607 20.20 16.66 -5.08
N GLY A 608 19.49 15.60 -4.71
CA GLY A 608 18.45 15.63 -3.70
C GLY A 608 18.98 15.77 -2.28
N GLY A 609 18.14 16.30 -1.39
CA GLY A 609 18.46 16.63 0.00
C GLY A 609 18.71 15.41 0.90
N LEU A 610 18.31 14.20 0.50
CA LEU A 610 18.67 12.95 1.20
C LEU A 610 20.15 12.58 0.95
N GLY A 611 20.79 13.13 -0.08
CA GLY A 611 22.13 12.76 -0.49
C GLY A 611 22.17 11.32 -1.04
N ARG A 612 23.14 10.52 -0.57
CA ARG A 612 23.31 9.11 -0.96
C ARG A 612 23.29 8.24 0.29
N ILE A 613 22.23 7.45 0.46
CA ILE A 613 21.95 6.63 1.64
C ILE A 613 22.09 5.13 1.34
N LEU A 614 22.09 4.28 2.37
CA LEU A 614 21.98 2.84 2.20
C LEU A 614 20.52 2.38 2.25
N GLY A 615 20.23 1.22 1.67
CA GLY A 615 18.88 0.63 1.69
C GLY A 615 18.30 0.50 3.11
N ARG A 616 19.13 0.10 4.08
CA ARG A 616 18.76 -0.03 5.50
C ARG A 616 18.42 1.30 6.20
N ASP A 617 18.84 2.42 5.64
CA ASP A 617 18.60 3.74 6.21
C ASP A 617 17.19 4.26 5.84
N LEU A 618 16.56 3.70 4.80
CA LEU A 618 15.26 4.16 4.32
C LEU A 618 14.17 3.99 5.37
N MET A 619 14.00 2.80 5.94
CA MET A 619 12.92 2.55 6.91
C MET A 619 13.00 3.47 8.15
N PRO A 620 14.18 3.69 8.78
CA PRO A 620 14.34 4.72 9.81
C PRO A 620 13.93 6.14 9.37
N ILE A 621 14.25 6.54 8.14
CA ILE A 621 13.81 7.84 7.58
C ILE A 621 12.29 7.88 7.49
N LEU A 622 11.64 6.82 7.00
CA LEU A 622 10.18 6.76 6.89
C LEU A 622 9.49 6.78 8.25
N LEU A 623 10.06 6.09 9.25
CA LEU A 623 9.58 6.19 10.63
C LEU A 623 9.73 7.60 11.18
N ASN A 624 10.83 8.30 10.89
CA ASN A 624 11.00 9.68 11.33
C ASN A 624 9.96 10.61 10.67
N VAL A 625 9.79 10.53 9.35
CA VAL A 625 8.83 11.38 8.61
C VAL A 625 7.38 11.10 9.02
N SER A 626 7.04 9.85 9.32
CA SER A 626 5.72 9.48 9.87
C SER A 626 5.57 9.79 11.36
N ASN A 627 6.56 10.43 12.00
CA ASN A 627 6.62 10.69 13.44
C ASN A 627 6.47 9.41 14.29
N ARG A 628 6.91 8.25 13.78
CA ARG A 628 6.91 6.95 14.46
C ARG A 628 8.26 6.58 15.07
N ALA A 629 9.34 7.27 14.70
CA ALA A 629 10.67 7.01 15.25
C ALA A 629 10.71 7.31 16.75
N ALA A 630 11.28 6.40 17.53
CA ALA A 630 11.59 6.63 18.93
C ALA A 630 12.88 7.44 19.06
N LYS A 631 12.93 8.33 20.06
CA LYS A 631 14.16 9.05 20.41
C LYS A 631 15.25 8.07 20.85
N PHE A 632 16.46 8.26 20.31
CA PHE A 632 17.63 7.50 20.74
C PHE A 632 18.27 8.17 21.96
N GLY A 633 18.05 7.59 23.15
CA GLY A 633 18.52 8.10 24.43
C GLY A 633 17.61 9.18 25.04
N ALA A 634 17.66 9.27 26.38
CA ALA A 634 16.82 10.09 27.27
C ALA A 634 15.36 9.64 27.39
#